data_AF-A0A5C3PKS7-F1
#
_entry.id   AF-A0A5C3PKS7-F1
#
_cell.length_a   1.000
_cell.length_b   1.000
_cell.length_c   1.000
_cell.angle_alpha   90.00
_cell.angle_beta   90.00
_cell.angle_gamma   90.00
#
_symmetry.space_group_name_H-M   'P 1'
#
loop_
_entity.id
_entity.type
_entity.pdbx_description
1 polymer ?
#
loop_
_entity_poly.entity_id
_entity_poly.type
_entity_poly.pdbx_seq_one_letter_code
_entity_poly.pdbx_strand_id
1 'polypeptide(L)'
;DDHAEGVETVERDEYEDYFGDDTELMNLDVPEESALNACEAAHSEAFQKKIEALTLQSCSVCHEQGFDLNVRDSQCSRCRTDKGDPVKKFSPENNAVPDPTRPACLQNLTEMEEMLISRILPMMQVRYTRG
;
A
#
# COMPACT_ATOMS: atom_id res chain seq x y z
N ASP A 1 -33.10 29.90 -47.86
CA ASP A 1 -32.23 28.77 -47.48
C ASP A 1 -30.80 29.28 -47.33
N ASP A 2 -30.53 29.97 -46.21
CA ASP A 2 -29.18 30.39 -45.84
C ASP A 2 -28.68 29.40 -44.78
N HIS A 3 -28.00 28.35 -45.26
CA HIS A 3 -27.23 27.48 -44.39
C HIS A 3 -26.02 28.26 -43.89
N ALA A 4 -25.99 28.56 -42.59
CA ALA A 4 -24.82 29.09 -41.93
C ALA A 4 -23.69 28.04 -42.02
N GLU A 5 -22.64 28.43 -42.73
CA GLU A 5 -21.41 27.67 -42.94
C GLU A 5 -20.76 27.39 -41.58
N GLY A 6 -20.48 26.10 -41.32
CA GLY A 6 -20.03 25.61 -40.03
C GLY A 6 -18.76 26.31 -39.56
N VAL A 7 -18.86 26.95 -38.40
CA VAL A 7 -17.66 27.27 -37.62
C VAL A 7 -17.19 25.94 -37.05
N GLU A 8 -16.16 25.34 -37.64
CA GLU A 8 -15.34 24.36 -36.92
C GLU A 8 -14.74 25.09 -35.72
N THR A 9 -15.36 24.93 -34.56
CA THR A 9 -14.71 25.25 -33.30
C THR A 9 -13.60 24.23 -33.10
N VAL A 10 -12.43 24.54 -33.64
CA VAL A 10 -11.19 23.90 -33.18
C VAL A 10 -11.02 24.41 -31.76
N GLU A 11 -11.41 23.59 -30.76
CA GLU A 11 -10.99 23.83 -29.38
C GLU A 11 -9.47 23.69 -29.37
N ARG A 12 -8.79 24.80 -29.65
CA ARG A 12 -7.35 24.89 -29.54
C ARG A 12 -7.07 25.05 -28.06
N ASP A 13 -6.59 23.98 -27.43
CA ASP A 13 -6.15 24.05 -26.05
C ASP A 13 -4.95 25.01 -25.97
N GLU A 14 -5.13 26.14 -25.29
CA GLU A 14 -4.06 27.13 -25.11
C GLU A 14 -2.83 26.54 -24.38
N TYR A 15 -3.01 25.41 -23.68
CA TYR A 15 -1.93 24.66 -23.05
C TYR A 15 -1.15 23.79 -24.03
N GLU A 16 -1.74 23.31 -25.13
CA GLU A 16 -1.01 22.56 -26.19
C GLU A 16 0.04 23.45 -26.87
N ASP A 17 -0.26 24.74 -27.09
CA ASP A 17 0.68 25.69 -27.67
C ASP A 17 1.90 25.97 -26.76
N TYR A 18 1.75 25.82 -25.44
CA TYR A 18 2.79 26.12 -24.46
C TYR A 18 3.57 24.88 -24.01
N PHE A 19 2.88 23.75 -23.83
CA PHE A 19 3.45 22.50 -23.33
C PHE A 19 3.78 21.48 -24.43
N GLY A 20 3.31 21.71 -25.67
CA GLY A 20 3.41 20.76 -26.77
C GLY A 20 2.31 19.69 -26.71
N ASP A 21 2.27 18.83 -27.73
CA ASP A 21 1.44 17.62 -27.72
C ASP A 21 2.02 16.65 -26.67
N ASP A 22 1.19 16.21 -25.72
CA ASP A 22 1.55 15.26 -24.65
C ASP A 22 2.17 13.95 -25.18
N THR A 23 2.08 13.70 -26.49
CA THR A 23 2.81 12.60 -27.16
C THR A 23 4.32 12.70 -26.99
N GLU A 24 4.92 13.89 -26.87
CA GLU A 24 6.36 14.03 -26.60
C GLU A 24 6.77 13.50 -25.22
N LEU A 25 5.88 13.56 -24.23
CA LEU A 25 6.12 12.99 -22.88
C LEU A 25 5.97 11.47 -22.85
N MET A 26 5.24 10.90 -23.80
CA MET A 26 5.05 9.45 -23.96
C MET A 26 6.13 8.79 -24.84
N ASN A 27 6.87 9.59 -25.62
CA ASN A 27 8.00 9.16 -26.46
C ASN A 27 9.33 9.23 -25.72
N LEU A 28 9.36 8.74 -24.48
CA LEU A 28 10.61 8.49 -23.79
C LEU A 28 11.27 7.27 -24.44
N ASP A 29 12.50 7.43 -24.94
CA ASP A 29 13.38 6.33 -25.34
C ASP A 29 13.76 5.52 -24.07
N VAL A 30 12.82 4.74 -23.57
CA VAL A 30 13.06 3.75 -22.53
C VAL A 30 13.84 2.62 -23.21
N PRO A 31 14.97 2.17 -22.64
CA PRO A 31 15.66 1.01 -23.17
C PRO A 31 14.67 -0.16 -23.31
N GLU A 32 14.68 -0.85 -24.46
CA GLU A 32 13.94 -2.12 -24.61
C GLU A 32 14.42 -3.18 -23.61
N GLU A 33 15.65 -3.02 -23.14
CA GLU A 33 16.25 -3.84 -22.08
C GLU A 33 15.72 -3.45 -20.70
N SER A 34 15.51 -4.47 -19.86
CA SER A 34 15.10 -4.29 -18.46
C SER A 34 15.95 -3.22 -17.76
N ALA A 35 15.28 -2.28 -17.06
CA ALA A 35 15.93 -1.29 -16.21
C ALA A 35 16.79 -1.92 -15.10
N LEU A 36 16.58 -3.20 -14.82
CA LEU A 36 17.33 -4.01 -13.87
C LEU A 36 18.27 -4.96 -14.62
N ASN A 37 19.52 -5.04 -14.16
CA ASN A 37 20.39 -6.13 -14.57
C ASN A 37 19.89 -7.48 -14.00
N ALA A 38 20.42 -8.60 -14.50
CA ALA A 38 19.94 -9.93 -14.09
C ALA A 38 20.07 -10.20 -12.58
N CYS A 39 21.08 -9.63 -11.91
CA CYS A 39 21.28 -9.77 -10.48
C CYS A 39 20.25 -8.93 -9.69
N GLU A 40 20.00 -7.70 -10.12
CA GLU A 40 19.00 -6.80 -9.53
C GLU A 40 17.58 -7.33 -9.71
N ALA A 41 17.29 -7.91 -10.87
CA ALA A 41 16.02 -8.59 -11.13
C ALA A 41 15.82 -9.76 -10.15
N ALA A 42 16.83 -10.60 -9.95
CA ALA A 42 16.77 -11.70 -8.99
C ALA A 42 16.57 -11.22 -7.54
N HIS A 43 17.22 -10.12 -7.15
CA HIS A 43 17.01 -9.51 -5.83
C HIS A 43 15.61 -8.92 -5.67
N SER A 44 15.07 -8.31 -6.72
CA SER A 44 13.72 -7.73 -6.73
C SER A 44 12.66 -8.83 -6.61
N GLU A 45 12.80 -9.94 -7.34
CA GLU A 45 11.93 -11.10 -7.20
C GLU A 45 12.01 -11.72 -5.80
N ALA A 46 13.22 -11.84 -5.24
CA ALA A 46 13.41 -12.36 -3.89
C ALA A 46 12.77 -11.46 -2.84
N PHE A 47 12.83 -10.13 -3.02
CA PHE A 47 12.14 -9.16 -2.18
C PHE A 47 10.63 -9.33 -2.28
N GLN A 48 10.07 -9.37 -3.49
CA GLN A 48 8.64 -9.55 -3.73
C GLN A 48 8.12 -10.82 -3.05
N LYS A 49 8.79 -11.95 -3.24
CA LYS A 49 8.45 -13.23 -2.59
C LYS A 49 8.47 -13.15 -1.07
N LYS A 50 9.41 -12.40 -0.49
CA LYS A 50 9.47 -12.20 0.97
C LYS A 50 8.32 -11.34 1.46
N ILE A 51 7.96 -10.27 0.74
CA ILE A 51 6.82 -9.41 1.08
C ILE A 51 5.51 -10.21 0.99
N GLU A 52 5.31 -10.99 -0.06
CA GLU A 52 4.14 -11.84 -0.23
C GLU A 52 4.03 -12.94 0.85
N ALA A 53 5.17 -13.42 1.34
CA ALA A 53 5.20 -14.40 2.44
C ALA A 53 4.91 -13.78 3.82
N LEU A 54 4.93 -12.45 3.96
CA LEU A 54 4.58 -11.79 5.21
C LEU A 54 3.09 -11.97 5.47
N THR A 55 2.77 -12.68 6.54
CA THR A 55 1.40 -12.84 7.01
C THR A 55 1.21 -12.01 8.27
N LEU A 56 0.18 -11.16 8.27
CA LEU A 56 -0.22 -10.44 9.47
C LEU A 56 -0.90 -11.44 10.42
N GLN A 57 -0.24 -11.73 11.53
CA GLN A 57 -0.74 -12.64 12.54
C GLN A 57 -1.61 -11.88 13.54
N SER A 58 -2.59 -12.56 14.14
CA SER A 58 -3.45 -12.00 15.19
C SER A 58 -3.49 -12.92 16.41
N CYS A 59 -3.50 -12.31 17.61
CA CYS A 59 -3.65 -13.04 18.86
C CYS A 59 -5.08 -12.90 19.41
N SER A 60 -5.69 -14.02 19.83
CA SER A 60 -7.03 -14.03 20.44
C SER A 60 -7.07 -13.48 21.87
N VAL A 61 -5.94 -13.46 22.58
CA VAL A 61 -5.87 -13.03 23.99
C VAL A 61 -5.66 -11.53 24.09
N CYS A 62 -4.60 -11.01 23.47
CA CYS A 62 -4.25 -9.58 23.54
C CYS A 62 -4.77 -8.74 22.37
N HIS A 63 -5.43 -9.37 21.39
CA HIS A 63 -5.91 -8.73 20.16
C HIS A 63 -4.83 -8.00 19.33
N GLU A 64 -3.55 -8.22 19.64
CA GLU A 64 -2.43 -7.66 18.89
C GLU A 64 -2.38 -8.26 17.49
N GLN A 65 -2.25 -7.39 16.49
CA GLN A 65 -1.98 -7.76 15.11
C GLN A 65 -0.57 -7.30 14.75
N GLY A 66 0.20 -8.17 14.12
CA GLY A 66 1.59 -7.85 13.80
C GLY A 66 2.29 -8.95 13.01
N PHE A 67 3.47 -8.62 12.53
CA PHE A 67 4.39 -9.57 11.93
C PHE A 67 5.15 -10.32 13.03
N ASP A 68 5.49 -11.58 12.78
CA ASP A 68 6.34 -12.41 13.67
C ASP A 68 5.85 -12.56 15.13
N LEU A 69 4.54 -12.53 15.37
CA LEU A 69 3.96 -12.74 16.71
C LEU A 69 4.19 -14.18 17.25
N ASN A 70 4.64 -15.11 16.38
CA ASN A 70 4.83 -16.53 16.68
C ASN A 70 3.56 -17.15 17.29
N VAL A 71 2.43 -16.87 16.63
CA VAL A 71 1.12 -17.35 17.03
C VAL A 71 1.08 -18.87 16.90
N ARG A 72 0.71 -19.53 18.00
CA ARG A 72 0.41 -20.97 18.05
C ARG A 72 -0.86 -21.13 18.87
N ASP A 73 -1.79 -21.96 18.40
CA ASP A 73 -3.09 -22.18 19.05
C ASP A 73 -3.82 -20.85 19.36
N SER A 74 -3.81 -19.92 18.38
CA SER A 74 -4.37 -18.55 18.48
C SER A 74 -3.69 -17.60 19.48
N GLN A 75 -2.59 -18.00 20.13
CA GLN A 75 -1.88 -17.19 21.13
C GLN A 75 -0.49 -16.79 20.65
N CYS A 76 -0.16 -15.50 20.75
CA CYS A 76 1.20 -15.01 20.53
C CYS A 76 2.16 -15.53 21.61
N SER A 77 3.46 -15.45 21.32
CA SER A 77 4.51 -15.90 22.24
C SER A 77 4.36 -15.29 23.65
N ARG A 78 4.09 -13.99 23.76
CA ARG A 78 3.93 -13.26 25.03
C ARG A 78 2.75 -13.80 25.86
N CYS A 79 1.58 -13.95 25.23
CA CYS A 79 0.37 -14.46 25.89
C CYS A 79 0.49 -15.94 26.29
N ARG A 80 1.30 -16.71 25.57
CA ARG A 80 1.60 -18.11 25.90
C ARG A 80 2.54 -18.25 27.09
N THR A 81 3.47 -17.31 27.27
CA THR A 81 4.38 -17.28 28.43
C THR A 81 3.72 -16.70 29.70
N ASP A 82 2.65 -15.92 29.55
CA ASP A 82 1.87 -15.41 30.68
C ASP A 82 1.11 -16.54 31.40
N LYS A 83 1.45 -16.74 32.67
CA LYS A 83 0.86 -17.79 33.53
C LYS A 83 -0.54 -17.45 34.03
N GLY A 84 -0.96 -16.18 33.96
CA GLY A 84 -2.32 -15.76 34.26
C GLY A 84 -2.72 -15.87 35.74
N ASP A 85 -1.88 -15.41 36.66
CA ASP A 85 -2.19 -15.39 38.10
C ASP A 85 -2.22 -13.94 38.62
N PRO A 86 -3.39 -13.38 39.01
CA PRO A 86 -4.73 -14.01 39.04
C PRO A 86 -5.47 -14.03 37.69
N VAL A 87 -5.06 -13.19 36.73
CA VAL A 87 -5.57 -13.16 35.34
C VAL A 87 -4.43 -12.79 34.40
N LYS A 88 -4.57 -13.10 33.10
CA LYS A 88 -3.57 -12.70 32.09
C LYS A 88 -3.60 -11.18 31.90
N LYS A 89 -2.44 -10.57 31.67
CA LYS A 89 -2.29 -9.10 31.65
C LYS A 89 -3.07 -8.41 30.53
N PHE A 90 -3.22 -9.07 29.39
CA PHE A 90 -3.85 -8.49 28.21
C PHE A 90 -5.13 -9.22 27.82
N SER A 91 -5.64 -10.10 28.67
CA SER A 91 -6.86 -10.81 28.36
C SER A 91 -8.08 -9.90 28.50
N PRO A 92 -9.23 -10.29 27.91
CA PRO A 92 -10.47 -9.51 27.98
C PRO A 92 -10.89 -9.19 29.41
N GLU A 93 -10.59 -10.07 30.37
CA GLU A 93 -10.92 -9.90 31.79
C GLU A 93 -10.22 -8.68 32.43
N ASN A 94 -9.07 -8.26 31.88
CA ASN A 94 -8.35 -7.09 32.39
C ASN A 94 -8.77 -5.77 31.72
N ASN A 95 -9.72 -5.79 30.77
CA ASN A 95 -10.18 -4.60 30.03
C ASN A 95 -9.05 -3.69 29.52
N ALA A 96 -7.88 -4.28 29.20
CA ALA A 96 -6.67 -3.53 28.85
C ALA A 96 -6.72 -2.99 27.42
N VAL A 97 -7.51 -3.62 26.57
CA VAL A 97 -7.70 -3.23 25.17
C VAL A 97 -9.05 -2.48 25.09
N PRO A 98 -9.05 -1.17 24.77
CA PRO A 98 -10.30 -0.48 24.46
C PRO A 98 -10.96 -1.17 23.27
N ASP A 99 -12.30 -1.17 23.23
CA ASP A 99 -13.15 -1.86 22.27
C ASP A 99 -12.47 -2.04 20.88
N PRO A 100 -12.37 -3.28 20.36
CA PRO A 100 -11.70 -3.54 19.08
C PRO A 100 -12.45 -2.96 17.87
N THR A 101 -13.64 -2.37 18.06
CA THR A 101 -14.35 -1.69 16.99
C THR A 101 -13.62 -0.45 16.50
N ARG A 102 -13.38 -0.42 15.18
CA ARG A 102 -12.84 0.74 14.48
C ARG A 102 -13.82 1.92 14.65
N PRO A 103 -13.37 3.12 15.04
CA PRO A 103 -14.22 4.30 15.12
C PRO A 103 -14.99 4.54 13.82
N ALA A 104 -16.21 5.07 13.90
CA ALA A 104 -17.06 5.27 12.72
C ALA A 104 -16.38 6.09 11.60
N CYS A 105 -15.56 7.09 11.97
CA CYS A 105 -14.79 7.91 11.02
C CYS A 105 -13.65 7.18 10.32
N LEU A 106 -13.28 5.99 10.78
CA LEU A 106 -12.24 5.14 10.20
C LEU A 106 -12.84 3.90 9.50
N GLN A 107 -14.17 3.80 9.42
CA GLN A 107 -14.86 2.73 8.68
C GLN A 107 -15.03 3.14 7.22
N ASN A 108 -14.93 2.17 6.30
CA ASN A 108 -15.15 2.35 4.84
C ASN A 108 -14.16 3.31 4.15
N LEU A 109 -12.91 3.33 4.60
CA LEU A 109 -11.87 4.08 3.92
C LEU A 109 -11.55 3.46 2.56
N THR A 110 -11.28 4.31 1.56
CA THR A 110 -10.73 3.89 0.28
C THR A 110 -9.31 3.34 0.46
N GLU A 111 -8.81 2.55 -0.50
CA GLU A 111 -7.43 2.03 -0.45
C GLU A 111 -6.40 3.16 -0.27
N MET A 112 -6.60 4.30 -0.93
CA MET A 112 -5.74 5.48 -0.76
C MET A 112 -5.81 6.06 0.66
N GLU A 113 -7.01 6.21 1.22
CA GLU A 113 -7.16 6.72 2.59
C GLU A 113 -6.57 5.75 3.63
N GLU A 114 -6.75 4.44 3.43
CA GLU A 114 -6.12 3.42 4.28
C GLU A 114 -4.60 3.48 4.21
N MET A 115 -4.03 3.69 3.02
CA MET A 115 -2.60 3.91 2.87
C MET A 115 -2.13 5.17 3.59
N LEU A 116 -2.87 6.28 3.51
CA LEU A 116 -2.52 7.56 4.16
C LEU A 116 -2.46 7.46 5.68
N ILE A 117 -3.31 6.62 6.28
CA ILE A 117 -3.32 6.40 7.74
C ILE A 117 -2.54 5.14 8.17
N SER A 118 -1.99 4.39 7.22
CA SER A 118 -1.23 3.18 7.53
C SER A 118 0.02 3.55 8.32
N ARG A 119 0.31 2.76 9.37
CA ARG A 119 1.55 2.92 10.14
C ARG A 119 2.79 2.56 9.34
N ILE A 120 2.65 1.72 8.32
CA ILE A 120 3.75 1.20 7.51
C ILE A 120 3.26 1.10 6.05
N LEU A 121 3.91 1.84 5.15
CA LEU A 121 3.71 1.74 3.70
C LEU A 121 5.03 1.30 3.05
N PRO A 122 5.28 -0.01 2.90
CA PRO A 122 6.46 -0.47 2.18
C PRO A 122 6.24 -0.24 0.68
N MET A 123 6.93 0.75 0.11
CA MET A 123 6.91 1.05 -1.33
C MET A 123 8.33 0.89 -1.89
N MET A 124 8.47 0.16 -3.00
CA MET A 124 9.70 0.10 -3.79
C MET A 124 9.41 0.69 -5.17
N GLN A 125 10.09 1.78 -5.51
CA GLN A 125 9.95 2.41 -6.82
C GLN A 125 11.29 2.38 -7.55
N VAL A 126 11.33 1.67 -8.67
CA VAL A 126 12.46 1.66 -9.60
C VAL A 126 12.23 2.76 -10.63
N ARG A 127 13.17 3.69 -10.78
CA ARG A 127 13.11 4.77 -11.77
C ARG A 127 14.35 4.76 -12.63
N TYR A 128 14.16 4.93 -13.93
CA TYR A 128 15.24 5.27 -14.84
C TYR A 128 15.43 6.79 -14.83
N THR A 129 16.64 7.26 -14.54
CA THR A 129 16.98 8.69 -14.60
C THR A 129 18.15 8.89 -15.54
N ARG A 130 17.96 9.75 -16.55
CA ARG A 130 19.01 10.15 -17.48
C ARG A 130 19.66 11.43 -16.95
N GLY A 131 20.97 11.42 -16.77
CA GLY A 131 21.78 12.60 -16.45
C GLY A 131 22.28 13.30 -17.70
#